data_AF-A0AA40HF99-F1
#
_entry.id   AF-A0AA40HF99-F1
#
_cell.length_a   1.000
_cell.length_b   1.000
_cell.length_c   1.000
_cell.angle_alpha   90.00
_cell.angle_beta   90.00
_cell.angle_gamma   90.00
#
_symmetry.space_group_name_H-M   'P 1'
#
loop_
_entity.id
_entity.type
_entity.pdbx_description
1 polymer ?
#
loop_
_entity_poly.entity_id
_entity_poly.type
_entity_poly.pdbx_seq_one_letter_code
_entity_poly.pdbx_strand_id
1 'polypeptide(L)'
;MAQQFKEAARCRVCLKYLEDPVKLKCNFDCCRGCLAALPKAPDGEGVLCFNCSQVSRKKHIKPNRLLGRLAAKVKEMEPQLTSILTMDPRIRKFRVDMTLDLDTAHNYLVISEDLRRVRIGGDPQERPAHPGRFNDSPCVLGAPRFTAGRHYWEVDVGSSREWSVGLCRESAPRQGEVVLSADLGFWTVSCSDGDKFVAGTQPPLGLLVQPRLRRLGLFLDVEMETFSFYHVADGSHVFTFPAVPAAEPLRPFFGPAGSSEDGESWLAVCP
;
A
#
# COMPACT_ATOMS: atom_id res chain seq x y z
N MET A 1 1.35 4.65 -9.31
CA MET A 1 1.01 5.79 -10.21
C MET A 1 1.95 6.98 -10.05
N ALA A 2 2.16 7.54 -8.85
CA ALA A 2 3.01 8.74 -8.66
C ALA A 2 4.47 8.59 -9.17
N GLN A 3 5.10 7.43 -8.97
CA GLN A 3 6.50 7.22 -9.37
C GLN A 3 6.71 7.25 -10.89
N GLN A 4 5.80 6.64 -11.66
CA GLN A 4 5.87 6.63 -13.13
C GLN A 4 5.72 8.04 -13.71
N PHE A 5 4.86 8.88 -13.11
CA PHE A 5 4.75 10.29 -13.48
C PHE A 5 6.03 11.07 -13.18
N LYS A 6 6.68 10.80 -12.03
CA LYS A 6 7.98 11.41 -11.70
C LYS A 6 9.06 11.02 -12.71
N GLU A 7 9.14 9.75 -13.09
CA GLU A 7 10.10 9.27 -14.08
C GLU A 7 9.87 9.88 -15.48
N ALA A 8 8.61 9.95 -15.91
CA ALA A 8 8.24 10.56 -17.18
C ALA A 8 8.54 12.08 -17.25
N ALA A 9 8.57 12.75 -16.09
CA ALA A 9 8.86 14.18 -15.99
C ALA A 9 10.38 14.48 -15.90
N ARG A 10 11.24 13.47 -15.85
CA ARG A 10 12.70 13.64 -15.72
C ARG A 10 13.41 13.50 -17.07
N CYS A 11 14.43 14.32 -17.26
CA CYS A 11 15.33 14.22 -18.40
C CYS A 11 16.24 13.01 -18.24
N ARG A 12 16.23 12.09 -19.22
CA ARG A 12 17.11 10.91 -19.20
C ARG A 12 18.60 11.23 -19.42
N VAL A 13 18.96 12.48 -19.70
CA VAL A 13 20.35 12.92 -19.86
C VAL A 13 20.92 13.46 -18.54
N CYS A 14 20.26 14.44 -17.92
CA CYS A 14 20.74 15.04 -16.66
C CYS A 14 20.08 14.49 -15.40
N LEU A 15 19.09 13.61 -15.53
CA LEU A 15 18.31 12.98 -14.45
C LEU A 15 17.47 13.93 -13.57
N LYS A 16 17.46 15.23 -13.89
CA LYS A 16 16.62 16.25 -13.25
C LYS A 16 15.27 16.36 -13.95
N TYR A 17 14.32 17.09 -13.37
CA TYR A 17 13.07 17.47 -14.04
C TYR A 17 13.35 18.17 -15.37
N LEU A 18 12.50 17.89 -16.36
CA LEU A 18 12.60 18.49 -17.69
C LEU A 18 12.40 20.01 -17.63
N GLU A 19 13.45 20.75 -17.97
CA GLU A 19 13.46 22.21 -18.08
C GLU A 19 13.66 22.59 -19.56
N ASP A 20 12.73 23.37 -20.11
CA ASP A 20 12.61 23.67 -21.55
C ASP A 20 12.85 22.43 -22.45
N PRO A 21 12.00 21.39 -22.33
CA PRO A 21 12.22 20.16 -23.06
C PRO A 21 12.10 20.35 -24.58
N VAL A 22 12.93 19.61 -25.31
CA VAL A 22 12.91 19.49 -26.75
C VAL A 22 12.71 18.04 -27.14
N LYS A 23 11.95 17.84 -28.21
CA LYS A 23 11.67 16.55 -28.82
C LYS A 23 12.53 16.34 -30.04
N LEU A 24 13.24 15.21 -30.07
CA LEU A 24 14.02 14.73 -31.21
C LEU A 24 13.10 14.08 -32.27
N LYS A 25 13.65 13.78 -33.46
CA LYS A 25 12.92 13.11 -34.55
C LYS A 25 12.31 11.76 -34.11
N CYS A 26 13.00 11.03 -33.24
CA CYS A 26 12.58 9.74 -32.69
C CYS A 26 11.59 9.84 -31.52
N ASN A 27 11.02 11.03 -31.25
CA ASN A 27 10.18 11.32 -30.07
C ASN A 27 10.90 11.25 -28.71
N PHE A 28 12.23 11.17 -28.67
CA PHE A 28 12.97 11.29 -27.42
C PHE A 28 12.93 12.74 -26.92
N ASP A 29 12.55 12.93 -25.65
CA ASP A 29 12.49 14.23 -25.00
C ASP A 29 13.69 14.42 -24.04
N CYS A 30 14.34 15.60 -24.09
CA CYS A 30 15.39 16.00 -23.15
C CYS A 30 15.39 17.52 -22.94
N CYS A 31 16.06 18.04 -21.91
CA CYS A 31 16.18 19.49 -21.71
C CYS A 31 16.93 20.12 -22.88
N ARG A 32 16.57 21.34 -23.30
CA ARG A 32 17.34 22.07 -24.33
C ARG A 32 18.82 22.17 -23.98
N GLY A 33 19.14 22.46 -22.71
CA GLY A 33 20.53 22.52 -22.22
C GLY A 33 21.27 21.19 -22.29
N CYS A 34 20.57 20.06 -22.37
CA CYS A 34 21.17 18.73 -22.49
C CYS A 34 21.48 18.32 -23.93
N LEU A 35 21.04 19.09 -24.95
CA LEU A 35 21.37 18.79 -26.35
C LEU A 35 22.87 18.75 -26.60
N ALA A 36 23.64 19.60 -25.93
CA ALA A 36 25.10 19.67 -26.08
C ALA A 36 25.83 18.43 -25.53
N ALA A 37 25.18 17.67 -24.64
CA ALA A 37 25.71 16.42 -24.09
C ALA A 37 25.39 15.19 -24.97
N LEU A 38 24.54 15.35 -26.00
CA LEU A 38 24.26 14.27 -26.94
C LEU A 38 25.40 14.14 -27.97
N PRO A 39 25.70 12.91 -28.45
CA PRO A 39 26.71 12.73 -29.49
C PRO A 39 26.34 13.50 -30.76
N LYS A 40 27.33 14.09 -31.42
CA LYS A 40 27.12 14.82 -32.67
C LYS A 40 26.91 13.84 -33.83
N ALA A 41 26.11 14.24 -34.80
CA ALA A 41 25.98 13.48 -36.05
C ALA A 41 27.33 13.44 -36.81
N PRO A 42 27.60 12.39 -37.61
CA PRO A 42 28.86 12.26 -38.36
C PRO A 42 29.15 13.41 -39.33
N ASP A 43 28.09 14.02 -39.87
CA ASP A 43 28.14 15.19 -40.76
C ASP A 43 28.28 16.52 -40.01
N GLY A 44 28.30 16.50 -38.68
CA GLY A 44 28.29 17.69 -37.82
C GLY A 44 26.93 18.42 -37.77
N GLU A 45 25.94 17.99 -38.55
CA GLU A 45 24.65 18.66 -38.69
C GLU A 45 23.54 18.01 -37.85
N GLY A 46 23.71 18.01 -36.53
CA GLY A 46 22.68 17.59 -35.59
C GLY A 46 23.21 16.75 -34.45
N VAL A 47 22.30 16.01 -33.81
CA VAL A 47 22.59 15.16 -32.66
C VAL A 47 22.05 13.75 -32.86
N LEU A 48 22.73 12.77 -32.28
CA LEU A 48 22.31 11.38 -32.18
C LEU A 48 21.51 11.20 -30.89
N CYS A 49 20.37 10.52 -30.97
CA CYS A 49 19.61 10.13 -29.79
C CYS A 49 20.39 9.10 -28.97
N PHE A 50 20.56 9.32 -27.67
CA PHE A 50 21.26 8.38 -26.77
C PHE A 50 20.60 6.99 -26.70
N ASN A 51 19.28 6.90 -26.91
CA ASN A 51 18.54 5.65 -26.76
C ASN A 51 18.45 4.80 -28.04
N CYS A 52 18.49 5.41 -29.23
CA CYS A 52 18.26 4.71 -30.50
C CYS A 52 19.22 5.08 -31.62
N SER A 53 20.19 5.96 -31.34
CA SER A 53 21.20 6.45 -32.30
C SER A 53 20.64 7.13 -33.55
N GLN A 54 19.34 7.45 -33.61
CA GLN A 54 18.77 8.14 -34.76
C GLN A 54 19.23 9.61 -34.79
N VAL A 55 19.65 10.07 -35.98
CA VAL A 55 20.07 11.45 -36.22
C VAL A 55 18.87 12.39 -36.23
N SER A 56 18.94 13.43 -35.40
CA SER A 56 18.01 14.57 -35.38
C SER A 56 18.74 15.84 -35.79
N ARG A 57 18.50 16.27 -37.04
CA ARG A 57 18.94 17.58 -37.55
C ARG A 57 18.23 18.71 -36.82
N LYS A 58 18.84 19.92 -36.81
CA LYS A 58 18.28 21.12 -36.14
C LYS A 58 16.80 21.36 -36.43
N LYS A 59 16.38 21.22 -37.69
CA LYS A 59 14.97 21.40 -38.12
C LYS A 59 13.98 20.38 -37.55
N HIS A 60 14.45 19.22 -37.10
CA HIS A 60 13.61 18.17 -36.50
C HIS A 60 13.48 18.31 -34.98
N ILE A 61 14.33 19.12 -34.35
CA ILE A 61 14.32 19.35 -32.91
C ILE A 61 13.26 20.41 -32.61
N LYS A 62 12.17 20.01 -31.96
CA LYS A 62 11.04 20.90 -31.67
C LYS A 62 10.89 21.12 -30.16
N PRO A 63 10.60 22.33 -29.67
CA PRO A 63 10.25 22.54 -28.28
C PRO A 63 9.00 21.73 -27.89
N ASN A 64 9.00 21.11 -26.72
CA ASN A 64 7.87 20.39 -26.14
C ASN A 64 7.31 21.14 -24.93
N ARG A 65 6.75 22.33 -25.16
CA ARG A 65 6.26 23.22 -24.09
C ARG A 65 5.19 22.58 -23.20
N LEU A 66 4.37 21.66 -23.75
CA LEU A 66 3.37 20.94 -22.96
C LEU A 66 4.03 20.06 -21.91
N LEU A 67 5.01 19.24 -22.32
CA LEU A 67 5.77 18.40 -21.39
C LEU A 67 6.52 19.26 -20.35
N GLY A 68 7.05 20.42 -20.75
CA GLY A 68 7.69 21.35 -19.82
C GLY A 68 6.73 21.88 -18.75
N ARG A 69 5.50 22.25 -19.13
CA ARG A 69 4.46 22.68 -18.17
C ARG A 69 4.04 21.55 -17.23
N LEU A 70 3.87 20.33 -17.76
CA LEU A 70 3.53 19.16 -16.95
C LEU A 70 4.66 18.83 -15.96
N ALA A 71 5.91 18.80 -16.42
CA ALA A 71 7.07 18.52 -15.55
C ALA A 71 7.23 19.58 -14.45
N ALA A 72 7.00 20.86 -14.76
CA ALA A 72 6.98 21.94 -13.78
C ALA A 72 5.89 21.71 -12.71
N LYS A 73 4.68 21.32 -13.12
CA LYS A 73 3.58 21.02 -12.19
C LYS A 73 3.85 19.78 -11.34
N VAL A 74 4.44 18.71 -11.90
CA VAL A 74 4.88 17.54 -11.13
C VAL A 74 5.92 17.93 -10.09
N LYS A 75 6.92 18.75 -10.46
CA LYS A 75 7.95 19.27 -9.54
C LYS A 75 7.34 20.11 -8.41
N GLU A 76 6.36 20.96 -8.72
CA GLU A 76 5.65 21.81 -7.75
C GLU A 76 4.81 21.00 -6.75
N MET A 77 4.11 19.96 -7.22
CA MET A 77 3.24 19.12 -6.37
C MET A 77 4.01 18.06 -5.57
N GLU A 78 5.25 17.74 -5.95
CA GLU A 78 6.02 16.66 -5.33
C GLU A 78 6.12 16.77 -3.79
N PRO A 79 6.43 17.94 -3.19
CA PRO A 79 6.49 18.05 -1.73
C PRO A 79 5.16 17.75 -1.05
N GLN A 80 4.04 18.18 -1.65
CA GLN A 80 2.70 17.94 -1.11
C GLN A 80 2.34 16.46 -1.19
N LEU A 81 2.61 15.84 -2.34
CA LEU A 81 2.39 14.41 -2.53
C LEU A 81 3.25 13.58 -1.58
N THR A 82 4.51 13.93 -1.39
CA THR A 82 5.38 13.26 -0.41
C THR A 82 4.83 13.41 1.01
N SER A 83 4.37 14.60 1.39
CA SER A 83 3.78 14.80 2.72
C SER A 83 2.52 13.98 2.97
N ILE A 84 1.72 13.69 1.92
CA ILE A 84 0.49 12.91 2.03
C ILE A 84 0.78 11.41 1.95
N LEU A 85 1.73 11.01 1.09
CA LEU A 85 2.05 9.61 0.78
C LEU A 85 3.16 9.05 1.67
N THR A 86 3.55 9.75 2.72
CA THR A 86 4.53 9.28 3.70
C THR A 86 3.91 9.35 5.09
N MET A 87 4.14 8.30 5.87
CA MET A 87 3.70 8.20 7.25
C MET A 87 4.28 9.36 8.06
N ASP A 88 3.42 10.13 8.71
CA ASP A 88 3.86 11.09 9.71
C ASP A 88 4.43 10.33 10.93
N PRO A 89 5.72 10.51 11.29
CA PRO A 89 6.31 9.81 12.42
C PRO A 89 5.57 10.03 13.74
N ARG A 90 4.85 11.16 13.88
CA ARG A 90 4.06 11.51 15.07
C ARG A 90 2.88 10.56 15.28
N ILE A 91 2.45 9.80 14.28
CA ILE A 91 1.39 8.79 14.41
C ILE A 91 1.77 7.71 15.44
N ARG A 92 3.07 7.37 15.56
CA ARG A 92 3.55 6.33 16.49
C ARG A 92 3.24 6.61 17.96
N LYS A 93 2.96 7.86 18.34
CA LYS A 93 2.55 8.22 19.72
C LYS A 93 1.17 7.68 20.10
N PHE A 94 0.36 7.30 19.11
CA PHE A 94 -0.97 6.71 19.30
C PHE A 94 -0.92 5.18 19.35
N ARG A 95 0.27 4.60 19.55
CA ARG A 95 0.44 3.15 19.59
C ARG A 95 -0.41 2.54 20.70
N VAL A 96 -1.21 1.54 20.34
CA VAL A 96 -2.01 0.75 21.28
C VAL A 96 -1.35 -0.59 21.51
N ASP A 97 -1.40 -1.06 22.76
CA ASP A 97 -1.05 -2.45 23.04
C ASP A 97 -2.23 -3.36 22.66
N MET A 98 -1.95 -4.40 21.87
CA MET A 98 -2.98 -5.19 21.22
C MET A 98 -2.69 -6.68 21.33
N THR A 99 -3.73 -7.41 21.71
CA THR A 99 -3.80 -8.88 21.73
C THR A 99 -4.98 -9.35 20.88
N LEU A 100 -4.97 -10.63 20.54
CA LEU A 100 -6.01 -11.33 19.80
C LEU A 100 -7.11 -11.84 20.75
N ASP A 101 -8.35 -11.78 20.30
CA ASP A 101 -9.55 -12.19 21.03
C ASP A 101 -9.90 -13.65 20.71
N LEU A 102 -9.53 -14.56 21.63
CA LEU A 102 -9.75 -16.01 21.50
C LEU A 102 -11.22 -16.41 21.31
N ASP A 103 -12.17 -15.60 21.82
CA ASP A 103 -13.60 -15.88 21.69
C ASP A 103 -14.14 -15.60 20.28
N THR A 104 -13.37 -14.86 19.49
CA THR A 104 -13.68 -14.58 18.07
C THR A 104 -12.96 -15.51 17.12
N ALA A 105 -11.83 -16.08 17.54
CA ALA A 105 -10.93 -16.84 16.68
C ALA A 105 -11.59 -18.08 16.08
N HIS A 106 -11.54 -18.21 14.76
CA HIS A 106 -11.94 -19.43 14.06
C HIS A 106 -11.22 -20.67 14.63
N ASN A 107 -11.90 -21.81 14.69
CA ASN A 107 -11.38 -23.00 15.37
C ASN A 107 -10.12 -23.58 14.73
N TYR A 108 -9.84 -23.36 13.45
CA TYR A 108 -8.57 -23.79 12.85
C TYR A 108 -7.39 -22.84 13.10
N LEU A 109 -7.59 -21.72 13.80
CA LEU A 109 -6.50 -20.78 14.07
C LEU A 109 -5.70 -21.21 15.28
N VAL A 110 -4.38 -21.29 15.14
CA VAL A 110 -3.44 -21.43 16.26
C VAL A 110 -2.98 -20.03 16.67
N ILE A 111 -3.12 -19.70 17.95
CA ILE A 111 -2.74 -18.41 18.52
C ILE A 111 -1.63 -18.65 19.55
N SER A 112 -0.60 -17.82 19.54
CA SER A 112 0.53 -17.92 20.49
C SER A 112 0.10 -17.62 21.93
N GLU A 113 0.88 -18.08 22.90
CA GLU A 113 0.60 -17.87 24.34
C GLU A 113 0.49 -16.39 24.73
N ASP A 114 1.28 -15.53 24.09
CA ASP A 114 1.23 -14.07 24.29
C ASP A 114 0.04 -13.39 23.62
N LEU A 115 -0.81 -14.15 22.92
CA LEU A 115 -1.97 -13.69 22.16
C LEU A 115 -1.65 -12.67 21.06
N ARG A 116 -0.41 -12.62 20.56
CA ARG A 116 0.00 -11.64 19.53
C ARG A 116 0.19 -12.23 18.16
N ARG A 117 0.29 -13.56 18.03
CA ARG A 117 0.54 -14.23 16.75
C ARG A 117 -0.60 -15.16 16.42
N VAL A 118 -0.92 -15.23 15.13
CA VAL A 118 -1.93 -16.16 14.60
C VAL A 118 -1.47 -16.77 13.29
N ARG A 119 -1.80 -18.05 13.11
CA ARG A 119 -1.67 -18.78 11.84
C ARG A 119 -2.82 -19.79 11.71
N ILE A 120 -2.97 -20.35 10.52
CA ILE A 120 -3.83 -21.52 10.33
C ILE A 120 -3.09 -22.78 10.79
N GLY A 121 -3.79 -23.64 11.53
CA GLY A 121 -3.35 -24.97 11.93
C GLY A 121 -3.96 -26.06 11.04
N GLY A 122 -3.43 -27.28 11.15
CA GLY A 122 -3.98 -28.45 10.45
C GLY A 122 -5.24 -29.01 11.11
N ASP A 123 -5.34 -28.88 12.43
CA ASP A 123 -6.43 -29.45 13.24
C ASP A 123 -7.26 -28.37 13.94
N PRO A 124 -8.57 -28.60 14.13
CA PRO A 124 -9.42 -27.70 14.88
C PRO A 124 -8.98 -27.66 16.35
N GLN A 125 -8.95 -26.45 16.89
CA GLN A 125 -8.73 -26.20 18.31
C GLN A 125 -10.03 -26.49 19.07
N GLU A 126 -9.92 -27.17 20.23
CA GLU A 126 -11.04 -27.55 21.10
C GLU A 126 -11.63 -26.36 21.88
N ARG A 127 -11.95 -25.27 21.19
CA ARG A 127 -12.52 -24.07 21.81
C ARG A 127 -14.02 -24.23 22.03
N PRO A 128 -14.58 -23.75 23.16
CA PRO A 128 -16.01 -23.71 23.37
C PRO A 128 -16.74 -22.92 22.27
N ALA A 129 -17.98 -23.32 21.98
CA ALA A 129 -18.84 -22.55 21.10
C ALA A 129 -19.04 -21.12 21.67
N HIS A 130 -18.93 -20.11 20.80
CA HIS A 130 -19.12 -18.71 21.19
C HIS A 130 -19.82 -17.96 20.04
N PRO A 131 -20.86 -17.15 20.31
CA PRO A 131 -21.64 -16.48 19.26
C PRO A 131 -20.81 -15.46 18.46
N GLY A 132 -19.76 -14.92 19.06
CA GLY A 132 -18.84 -13.98 18.40
C GLY A 132 -17.75 -14.66 17.56
N ARG A 133 -17.73 -15.99 17.46
CA ARG A 133 -16.68 -16.75 16.76
C ARG A 133 -16.94 -16.78 15.25
N PHE A 134 -15.87 -16.59 14.46
CA PHE A 134 -15.90 -16.92 13.03
C PHE A 134 -16.01 -18.44 12.87
N ASN A 135 -17.00 -18.92 12.13
CA ASN A 135 -17.29 -20.35 12.04
C ASN A 135 -16.85 -21.03 10.73
N ASP A 136 -16.54 -20.24 9.69
CA ASP A 136 -16.20 -20.74 8.36
C ASP A 136 -14.88 -20.12 7.85
N SER A 137 -14.79 -18.79 7.75
CA SER A 137 -13.53 -18.14 7.35
C SER A 137 -12.49 -18.11 8.49
N PRO A 138 -11.20 -18.39 8.21
CA PRO A 138 -10.13 -18.47 9.22
C PRO A 138 -9.70 -17.07 9.69
N CYS A 139 -10.56 -16.39 10.44
CA CYS A 139 -10.35 -15.02 10.91
C CYS A 139 -10.39 -14.91 12.45
N VAL A 140 -9.80 -13.84 12.96
CA VAL A 140 -9.81 -13.46 14.38
C VAL A 140 -9.82 -11.93 14.52
N LEU A 141 -10.41 -11.42 15.61
CA LEU A 141 -10.38 -10.00 15.94
C LEU A 141 -9.33 -9.68 17.00
N GLY A 142 -8.86 -8.44 17.01
CA GLY A 142 -8.11 -7.89 18.15
C GLY A 142 -9.04 -7.58 19.32
N ALA A 143 -8.57 -7.75 20.56
CA ALA A 143 -9.33 -7.48 21.78
C ALA A 143 -9.81 -6.01 21.93
N PRO A 144 -9.06 -4.98 21.51
CA PRO A 144 -9.49 -3.58 21.64
C PRO A 144 -10.78 -3.27 20.87
N ARG A 145 -11.58 -2.37 21.45
CA ARG A 145 -12.82 -1.80 20.89
C ARG A 145 -12.64 -0.29 20.79
N PHE A 146 -12.47 0.21 19.57
CA PHE A 146 -12.25 1.64 19.34
C PHE A 146 -13.60 2.35 19.13
N THR A 147 -13.87 3.36 19.96
CA THR A 147 -15.09 4.18 19.88
C THR A 147 -14.80 5.67 19.75
N ALA A 148 -13.57 6.10 20.04
CA ALA A 148 -13.10 7.48 19.93
C ALA A 148 -11.57 7.51 19.87
N GLY A 149 -11.01 8.63 19.47
CA GLY A 149 -9.57 8.90 19.46
C GLY A 149 -8.82 8.34 18.26
N ARG A 150 -7.49 8.39 18.39
CA ARG A 150 -6.54 7.94 17.38
C ARG A 150 -5.77 6.75 17.89
N HIS A 151 -5.62 5.73 17.04
CA HIS A 151 -5.04 4.44 17.40
C HIS A 151 -4.09 3.98 16.30
N TYR A 152 -2.93 3.50 16.70
CA TYR A 152 -1.92 2.95 15.80
C TYR A 152 -1.46 1.58 16.26
N TRP A 153 -1.31 0.63 15.35
CA TRP A 153 -0.65 -0.64 15.62
C TRP A 153 0.10 -1.14 14.39
N GLU A 154 1.02 -2.06 14.61
CA GLU A 154 1.81 -2.65 13.53
C GLU A 154 1.54 -4.15 13.44
N VAL A 155 1.46 -4.65 12.22
CA VAL A 155 1.27 -6.07 11.93
C VAL A 155 2.42 -6.55 11.04
N ASP A 156 3.18 -7.51 11.55
CA ASP A 156 4.16 -8.26 10.78
C ASP A 156 3.42 -9.36 10.01
N VAL A 157 3.53 -9.29 8.68
CA VAL A 157 2.97 -10.29 7.75
C VAL A 157 4.07 -11.25 7.25
N GLY A 158 5.32 -11.04 7.68
CA GLY A 158 6.45 -11.91 7.39
C GLY A 158 6.67 -12.14 5.91
N SER A 159 6.81 -13.42 5.54
CA SER A 159 6.89 -13.89 4.15
C SER A 159 5.57 -14.50 3.67
N SER A 160 4.46 -14.29 4.38
CA SER A 160 3.17 -14.86 3.99
C SER A 160 2.75 -14.31 2.64
N ARG A 161 2.41 -15.23 1.73
CA ARG A 161 1.96 -14.89 0.38
C ARG A 161 0.49 -14.49 0.32
N GLU A 162 -0.25 -14.83 1.38
CA GLU A 162 -1.67 -14.54 1.48
C GLU A 162 -1.99 -14.08 2.90
N TRP A 163 -2.78 -13.01 3.01
CA TRP A 163 -3.28 -12.49 4.28
C TRP A 163 -4.29 -11.37 4.04
N SER A 164 -5.10 -11.10 5.07
CA SER A 164 -5.98 -9.94 5.15
C SER A 164 -5.86 -9.29 6.52
N VAL A 165 -5.63 -7.98 6.55
CA VAL A 165 -5.54 -7.22 7.81
C VAL A 165 -6.29 -5.90 7.70
N GLY A 166 -6.84 -5.42 8.81
CA GLY A 166 -7.50 -4.13 8.83
C GLY A 166 -8.41 -3.95 10.03
N LEU A 167 -9.63 -3.48 9.77
CA LEU A 167 -10.62 -3.12 10.76
C LEU A 167 -11.99 -3.68 10.35
N CYS A 168 -12.83 -4.04 11.32
CA CYS A 168 -14.24 -4.30 11.08
C CYS A 168 -15.13 -3.64 12.13
N ARG A 169 -16.43 -3.52 11.84
CA ARG A 169 -17.44 -3.21 12.85
C ARG A 169 -17.56 -4.33 13.88
N GLU A 170 -17.94 -4.01 15.11
CA GLU A 170 -18.29 -5.03 16.11
C GLU A 170 -19.43 -5.92 15.59
N SER A 171 -20.46 -5.36 14.94
CA SER A 171 -21.56 -6.12 14.36
C SER A 171 -21.24 -6.89 13.06
N ALA A 172 -20.02 -6.79 12.52
CA ALA A 172 -19.68 -7.36 11.22
C ALA A 172 -19.99 -8.87 11.18
N PRO A 173 -20.51 -9.40 10.05
CA PRO A 173 -20.95 -10.78 9.96
C PRO A 173 -19.78 -11.75 10.15
N ARG A 174 -19.99 -12.76 11.00
CA ARG A 174 -18.98 -13.76 11.38
C ARG A 174 -19.38 -15.19 11.04
N GLN A 175 -20.63 -15.36 10.59
CA GLN A 175 -21.18 -16.67 10.26
C GLN A 175 -21.18 -16.88 8.74
N GLY A 176 -20.65 -18.01 8.29
CA GLY A 176 -20.41 -18.29 6.87
C GLY A 176 -19.19 -17.55 6.32
N GLU A 177 -19.09 -17.57 4.99
CA GLU A 177 -17.98 -16.97 4.27
C GLU A 177 -17.92 -15.45 4.49
N VAL A 178 -16.78 -14.95 4.95
CA VAL A 178 -16.55 -13.53 5.21
C VAL A 178 -16.19 -12.83 3.90
N VAL A 179 -17.06 -11.92 3.47
CA VAL A 179 -16.81 -11.05 2.32
C VAL A 179 -16.17 -9.74 2.80
N LEU A 180 -14.90 -9.53 2.46
CA LEU A 180 -14.12 -8.35 2.84
C LEU A 180 -14.52 -7.11 2.03
N SER A 181 -15.54 -6.41 2.52
CA SER A 181 -16.16 -5.25 1.89
C SER A 181 -16.45 -4.14 2.90
N ALA A 182 -16.11 -2.90 2.55
CA ALA A 182 -16.43 -1.72 3.35
C ALA A 182 -17.94 -1.57 3.60
N ASP A 183 -18.78 -1.94 2.63
CA ASP A 183 -20.25 -1.91 2.77
C ASP A 183 -20.75 -2.92 3.81
N LEU A 184 -20.04 -4.03 3.98
CA LEU A 184 -20.30 -5.05 5.00
C LEU A 184 -19.56 -4.77 6.31
N GLY A 185 -18.94 -3.59 6.43
CA GLY A 185 -18.25 -3.17 7.64
C GLY A 185 -16.84 -3.73 7.80
N PHE A 186 -16.15 -4.08 6.71
CA PHE A 186 -14.74 -4.50 6.70
C PHE A 186 -13.88 -3.52 5.89
N TRP A 187 -12.93 -2.86 6.54
CA TRP A 187 -11.94 -1.99 5.92
C TRP A 187 -10.58 -2.66 5.99
N THR A 188 -10.29 -3.50 4.99
CA THR A 188 -9.10 -4.36 4.99
C THR A 188 -8.24 -4.15 3.75
N VAL A 189 -6.94 -4.37 3.92
CA VAL A 189 -6.01 -4.62 2.83
C VAL A 189 -5.66 -6.10 2.85
N SER A 190 -5.70 -6.73 1.69
CA SER A 190 -5.37 -8.14 1.48
C SER A 190 -4.21 -8.27 0.51
N CYS A 191 -3.41 -9.31 0.70
CA CYS A 191 -2.39 -9.76 -0.23
C CYS A 191 -2.74 -11.17 -0.74
N SER A 192 -2.53 -11.41 -2.02
CA SER A 192 -2.53 -12.74 -2.65
C SER A 192 -1.32 -12.90 -3.56
N ASP A 193 -0.92 -14.15 -3.82
CA ASP A 193 0.24 -14.51 -4.64
C ASP A 193 1.59 -13.86 -4.20
N GLY A 194 1.64 -13.24 -3.02
CA GLY A 194 2.80 -12.55 -2.45
C GLY A 194 3.06 -11.13 -2.97
N ASP A 195 2.38 -10.69 -4.02
CA ASP A 195 2.58 -9.36 -4.60
C ASP A 195 1.30 -8.67 -5.15
N LYS A 196 0.13 -9.33 -5.07
CA LYS A 196 -1.15 -8.74 -5.48
C LYS A 196 -1.86 -8.19 -4.26
N PHE A 197 -1.99 -6.87 -4.19
CA PHE A 197 -2.62 -6.20 -3.07
C PHE A 197 -3.99 -5.65 -3.47
N VAL A 198 -4.98 -5.81 -2.59
CA VAL A 198 -6.36 -5.33 -2.81
C VAL A 198 -6.88 -4.65 -1.56
N ALA A 199 -7.48 -3.48 -1.71
CA ALA A 199 -8.31 -2.87 -0.68
C ALA A 199 -9.77 -3.34 -0.83
N GLY A 200 -10.40 -3.72 0.28
CA GLY A 200 -11.81 -4.14 0.37
C GLY A 200 -12.83 -3.02 0.17
N THR A 201 -12.62 -2.15 -0.83
CA THR A 201 -13.61 -1.15 -1.26
C THR A 201 -14.73 -1.80 -2.07
N GLN A 202 -15.77 -1.03 -2.41
CA GLN A 202 -16.79 -1.44 -3.37
C GLN A 202 -16.79 -0.51 -4.59
N PRO A 203 -16.40 -0.99 -5.79
CA PRO A 203 -15.81 -2.32 -6.06
C PRO A 203 -14.40 -2.48 -5.43
N PRO A 204 -13.87 -3.71 -5.29
CA PRO A 204 -12.52 -3.94 -4.78
C PRO A 204 -11.46 -3.20 -5.60
N LEU A 205 -10.48 -2.61 -4.93
CA LEU A 205 -9.46 -1.78 -5.57
C LEU A 205 -8.08 -2.45 -5.51
N GLY A 206 -7.52 -2.76 -6.68
CA GLY A 206 -6.14 -3.22 -6.78
C GLY A 206 -5.15 -2.11 -6.42
N LEU A 207 -4.17 -2.45 -5.59
CA LEU A 207 -3.16 -1.51 -5.07
C LEU A 207 -1.79 -1.78 -5.69
N LEU A 208 -1.09 -0.69 -6.03
CA LEU A 208 0.30 -0.75 -6.49
C LEU A 208 1.23 -0.47 -5.31
N VAL A 209 1.56 -1.52 -4.56
CA VAL A 209 2.45 -1.46 -3.40
C VAL A 209 3.86 -1.83 -3.82
N GLN A 210 4.88 -1.28 -3.14
CA GLN A 210 6.25 -1.69 -3.41
C GLN A 210 6.46 -3.18 -3.07
N PRO A 211 7.30 -3.90 -3.84
CA PRO A 211 7.63 -5.28 -3.54
C PRO A 211 8.24 -5.42 -2.13
N ARG A 212 7.98 -6.55 -1.45
CA ARG A 212 8.52 -6.91 -0.12
C ARG A 212 7.89 -6.18 1.07
N LEU A 213 6.60 -5.83 0.99
CA LEU A 213 5.87 -5.40 2.16
C LEU A 213 5.84 -6.54 3.21
N ARG A 214 6.52 -6.33 4.34
CA ARG A 214 6.60 -7.30 5.45
C ARG A 214 5.93 -6.84 6.73
N ARG A 215 5.76 -5.52 6.88
CA ARG A 215 5.13 -4.94 8.06
C ARG A 215 4.26 -3.76 7.67
N LEU A 216 3.02 -3.80 8.12
CA LEU A 216 2.02 -2.75 7.95
C LEU A 216 1.86 -1.98 9.25
N GLY A 217 1.83 -0.65 9.16
CA GLY A 217 1.34 0.24 10.20
C GLY A 217 -0.09 0.63 9.87
N LEU A 218 -1.00 0.39 10.81
CA LEU A 218 -2.43 0.63 10.67
C LEU A 218 -2.77 1.81 11.59
N PHE A 219 -3.37 2.86 11.03
CA PHE A 219 -3.70 4.08 11.77
C PHE A 219 -5.18 4.43 11.60
N LEU A 220 -5.91 4.38 12.71
CA LEU A 220 -7.31 4.79 12.81
C LEU A 220 -7.40 6.17 13.44
N ASP A 221 -8.09 7.08 12.79
CA ASP A 221 -8.52 8.36 13.34
C ASP A 221 -10.05 8.36 13.33
N VAL A 222 -10.64 8.13 14.52
CA VAL A 222 -12.08 7.97 14.66
C VAL A 222 -12.81 9.29 14.39
N GLU A 223 -12.28 10.40 14.90
CA GLU A 223 -12.89 11.72 14.71
C GLU A 223 -12.84 12.19 13.25
N MET A 224 -11.77 11.85 12.54
CA MET A 224 -11.65 12.15 11.11
C MET A 224 -12.28 11.08 10.20
N GLU A 225 -12.80 9.99 10.77
CA GLU A 225 -13.34 8.83 10.05
C GLU A 225 -12.38 8.28 8.99
N THR A 226 -11.08 8.23 9.30
CA THR A 226 -10.06 7.73 8.37
C THR A 226 -9.34 6.52 8.92
N PHE A 227 -9.04 5.58 8.03
CA PHE A 227 -8.23 4.41 8.35
C PHE A 227 -7.14 4.19 7.31
N SER A 228 -5.89 4.34 7.72
CA SER A 228 -4.72 4.39 6.85
C SER A 228 -3.76 3.22 7.08
N PHE A 229 -3.14 2.78 6.00
CA PHE A 229 -2.15 1.71 5.95
C PHE A 229 -0.82 2.26 5.45
N TYR A 230 0.26 1.88 6.09
CA TYR A 230 1.62 2.30 5.77
C TYR A 230 2.57 1.11 5.74
N HIS A 231 3.51 1.10 4.80
CA HIS A 231 4.65 0.19 4.86
C HIS A 231 5.64 0.71 5.89
N VAL A 232 5.86 -0.04 6.97
CA VAL A 232 6.63 0.47 8.12
C VAL A 232 8.11 0.69 7.79
N ALA A 233 8.68 -0.11 6.89
CA ALA A 233 10.12 -0.09 6.62
C ALA A 233 10.58 1.19 5.92
N ASP A 234 9.79 1.73 4.99
CA ASP A 234 10.11 2.95 4.24
C ASP A 234 9.16 4.12 4.54
N GLY A 235 8.12 3.89 5.36
CA GLY A 235 7.10 4.87 5.70
C GLY A 235 6.16 5.21 4.54
N SER A 236 6.20 4.48 3.42
CA SER A 236 5.32 4.75 2.29
C SER A 236 3.86 4.45 2.63
N HIS A 237 2.97 5.31 2.15
CA HIS A 237 1.54 5.09 2.22
C HIS A 237 1.12 3.95 1.29
N VAL A 238 0.28 3.05 1.82
CA VAL A 238 -0.29 1.92 1.09
C VAL A 238 -1.70 2.26 0.63
N PHE A 239 -2.58 2.61 1.57
CA PHE A 239 -3.97 2.94 1.27
C PHE A 239 -4.63 3.70 2.42
N THR A 240 -5.68 4.47 2.14
CA THR A 240 -6.55 5.07 3.17
C THR A 240 -8.00 4.84 2.78
N PHE A 241 -8.77 4.25 3.68
CA PHE A 241 -10.23 4.29 3.59
C PHE A 241 -10.72 5.63 4.13
N PRO A 242 -11.42 6.43 3.32
CA PRO A 242 -12.17 7.59 3.81
C PRO A 242 -13.53 7.13 4.37
N ALA A 243 -14.12 7.94 5.25
CA ALA A 243 -15.47 7.77 5.76
C ALA A 243 -15.70 6.38 6.39
N VAL A 244 -14.87 6.02 7.38
CA VAL A 244 -15.04 4.84 8.23
C VAL A 244 -15.99 5.21 9.38
N PRO A 245 -17.29 4.87 9.33
CA PRO A 245 -18.25 5.38 10.30
C PRO A 245 -18.11 4.62 11.61
N ALA A 246 -17.87 5.35 12.70
CA ALA A 246 -17.72 4.82 14.05
C ALA A 246 -19.02 4.94 14.87
N ALA A 247 -20.17 4.66 14.25
CA ALA A 247 -21.47 4.62 14.94
C ALA A 247 -21.56 3.48 15.97
N GLU A 248 -20.68 2.48 15.84
CA GLU A 248 -20.49 1.37 16.76
C GLU A 248 -18.99 1.09 16.93
N PRO A 249 -18.57 0.29 17.94
CA PRO A 249 -17.17 -0.01 18.15
C PRO A 249 -16.52 -0.67 16.93
N LEU A 250 -15.28 -0.26 16.65
CA LEU A 250 -14.45 -0.83 15.60
C LEU A 250 -13.41 -1.77 16.21
N ARG A 251 -13.15 -2.88 15.53
CA ARG A 251 -12.27 -3.96 15.97
C ARG A 251 -11.14 -4.20 14.96
N PRO A 252 -9.88 -4.37 15.41
CA PRO A 252 -8.83 -4.88 14.53
C PRO A 252 -9.23 -6.24 13.95
N PHE A 253 -8.95 -6.45 12.66
CA PHE A 253 -9.29 -7.68 11.93
C PHE A 253 -8.02 -8.35 11.39
N PHE A 254 -7.95 -9.67 11.53
CA PHE A 254 -6.86 -10.51 11.04
C PHE A 254 -7.39 -11.78 10.38
N GLY A 255 -7.04 -11.98 9.12
CA GLY A 255 -7.24 -13.22 8.37
C GLY A 255 -5.91 -13.73 7.87
N PRO A 256 -5.21 -14.62 8.61
CA PRO A 256 -4.11 -15.38 8.02
C PRO A 256 -4.66 -16.26 6.90
N ALA A 257 -3.90 -16.46 5.83
CA ALA A 257 -4.27 -17.41 4.79
C ALA A 257 -3.27 -18.55 4.70
N GLY A 258 -3.76 -19.70 4.25
CA GLY A 258 -3.11 -20.98 4.41
C GLY A 258 -2.55 -21.45 3.08
N SER A 259 -1.26 -21.24 2.85
CA SER A 259 -0.43 -22.13 2.02
C SER A 259 1.01 -21.60 1.95
N SER A 260 1.85 -22.12 2.83
CA SER A 260 3.25 -22.36 2.46
C SER A 260 3.54 -23.79 2.81
N GLU A 261 4.25 -24.50 1.94
CA GLU A 261 4.77 -25.86 2.15
C GLU A 261 5.54 -26.00 3.49
N ASP A 262 5.95 -24.87 4.08
CA ASP A 262 6.70 -24.77 5.33
C ASP A 262 5.85 -24.58 6.61
N GLY A 263 4.52 -24.46 6.56
CA GLY A 263 3.67 -24.44 7.78
C GLY A 263 3.89 -23.30 8.81
N GLU A 264 4.79 -22.34 8.53
CA GLU A 264 5.30 -21.37 9.52
C GLU A 264 4.88 -19.90 9.29
N SER A 265 3.97 -19.62 8.35
CA SER A 265 3.57 -18.22 8.07
C SER A 265 2.65 -17.67 9.16
N TRP A 266 3.23 -16.97 10.14
CA TRP A 266 2.51 -16.27 11.20
C TRP A 266 2.20 -14.82 10.81
N LEU A 267 0.99 -14.38 11.10
CA LEU A 267 0.70 -12.96 11.30
C LEU A 267 1.02 -12.62 12.76
N ALA A 268 1.67 -11.49 12.99
CA ALA A 268 2.04 -11.05 14.35
C ALA A 268 1.74 -9.58 14.58
N VAL A 269 1.03 -9.27 15.65
CA VAL A 269 0.88 -7.91 16.17
C VAL A 269 2.19 -7.52 16.87
N CYS A 270 2.82 -6.44 16.42
CA CYS A 270 4.09 -6.00 17.00
C CYS A 270 3.85 -5.26 18.33
N PRO A 271 4.65 -5.54 19.38
CA PRO A 271 4.64 -4.79 20.64
C PRO A 271 5.09 -3.34 20.46
#